data_AF-A0A844IDH8-F1
#
_entry.id   AF-A0A844IDH8-F1
#
_cell.length_a   1.000
_cell.length_b   1.000
_cell.length_c   1.000
_cell.angle_alpha   90.00
_cell.angle_beta   90.00
_cell.angle_gamma   90.00
#
_symmetry.space_group_name_H-M   'P 1'
#
loop_
_entity.id
_entity.type
_entity.pdbx_description
1 polymer ?
#
loop_
_entity_poly.entity_id
_entity_poly.type
_entity_poly.pdbx_seq_one_letter_code
_entity_poly.pdbx_strand_id
1 'polypeptide(L)'
;MKLHKLSHLLLLFFLLFPDSPIIITGCISSLFARKPGILSESELKNVLKEITVKVLVDDKETASGTIIKKQNGFYTVLTNYHVRGCLKSIRINRDPPNPPL
;
A
#
# COMPACT_ATOMS: atom_id res chain seq x y z
N MET A 1 5.21 29.24 -28.87
CA MET A 1 4.75 29.40 -27.47
C MET A 1 4.36 28.04 -26.86
N LYS A 2 5.29 27.27 -26.28
CA LYS A 2 4.88 25.99 -25.61
C LYS A 2 5.88 25.36 -24.62
N LEU A 3 6.90 26.07 -24.13
CA LEU A 3 7.77 25.54 -23.07
C LEU A 3 7.28 25.89 -21.65
N HIS A 4 6.67 27.07 -21.45
CA HIS A 4 6.22 27.50 -20.12
C HIS A 4 5.11 26.58 -19.55
N LYS A 5 4.21 26.07 -20.40
CA LYS A 5 3.16 25.13 -19.96
C LYS A 5 3.69 23.78 -19.48
N LEU A 6 4.81 23.29 -20.04
CA LEU A 6 5.45 22.05 -19.59
C LEU A 6 6.18 22.24 -18.25
N SER A 7 6.82 23.42 -18.08
CA SER A 7 7.46 23.81 -16.80
C SER A 7 6.46 23.87 -15.66
N HIS A 8 5.29 24.50 -15.87
CA HIS A 8 4.24 24.55 -14.84
C HIS A 8 3.68 23.16 -14.51
N LEU A 9 3.55 22.26 -15.50
CA LEU A 9 3.06 20.91 -15.28
C LEU A 9 4.07 20.06 -14.47
N LEU A 10 5.37 20.20 -14.75
CA LEU A 10 6.44 19.54 -13.99
C LEU A 10 6.55 20.08 -12.57
N LEU A 11 6.45 21.40 -12.38
CA LEU A 11 6.49 22.02 -11.05
C LEU A 11 5.30 21.57 -10.19
N LEU A 12 4.11 21.45 -10.78
CA LEU A 12 2.94 20.90 -10.09
C LEU A 12 3.18 19.44 -9.66
N PHE A 13 3.82 18.64 -10.53
CA PHE A 13 4.11 17.24 -10.27
C PHE A 13 5.04 17.06 -9.07
N PHE A 14 6.08 17.88 -8.91
CA PHE A 14 6.96 17.84 -7.74
C PHE A 14 6.28 18.26 -6.43
N LEU A 15 5.36 19.23 -6.47
CA LEU A 15 4.59 19.66 -5.28
C LEU A 15 3.50 18.68 -4.84
N LEU A 16 3.16 17.70 -5.68
CA LEU A 16 2.13 16.68 -5.42
C LEU A 16 2.64 15.49 -4.60
N PHE A 17 3.95 15.38 -4.36
CA PHE A 17 4.55 14.37 -3.51
C PHE A 17 5.12 15.01 -2.25
N PRO A 18 4.69 14.61 -1.04
CA PRO A 18 5.32 15.10 0.17
C PRO A 18 6.78 14.62 0.22
N ASP A 19 7.74 15.55 0.27
CA ASP A 19 9.20 15.30 0.33
C ASP A 19 9.69 14.62 1.64
N SER A 20 8.77 14.17 2.48
CA SER A 20 9.10 13.59 3.78
C SER A 20 9.10 12.07 3.71
N PRO A 21 10.25 11.40 3.92
CA PRO A 21 10.26 9.95 4.05
C PRO A 21 9.45 9.52 5.28
N ILE A 22 8.60 8.50 5.11
CA ILE A 22 7.94 7.85 6.24
C ILE A 22 8.94 6.90 6.88
N ILE A 23 9.49 7.26 8.05
CA ILE A 23 10.36 6.38 8.83
C ILE A 23 9.49 5.37 9.59
N ILE A 24 9.52 4.11 9.15
CA ILE A 24 8.86 3.00 9.84
C ILE A 24 9.82 2.46 10.90
N THR A 25 9.77 3.02 12.12
CA THR A 25 10.51 2.47 13.27
C THR A 25 9.70 1.35 13.89
N GLY A 26 10.08 0.11 13.59
CA GLY A 26 9.59 -1.09 14.26
C GLY A 26 10.74 -1.80 14.96
N CYS A 27 10.54 -2.26 16.20
CA CYS A 27 11.37 -3.32 16.74
C CYS A 27 11.13 -4.54 15.84
N ILE A 28 12.13 -4.91 15.04
CA ILE A 28 12.07 -6.15 14.26
C ILE A 28 12.14 -7.27 15.29
N SER A 29 11.00 -7.71 15.80
CA SER A 29 10.93 -8.95 16.56
C SER A 29 11.49 -10.04 15.64
N SER A 30 12.55 -10.71 16.07
CA SER A 30 13.21 -11.82 15.37
C SER A 30 12.28 -12.99 15.00
N LEU A 31 10.99 -12.92 15.36
CA LEU A 31 9.93 -13.84 14.94
C LEU A 31 9.63 -13.84 13.43
N PHE A 32 10.12 -12.87 12.65
CA PHE A 32 10.08 -12.92 11.18
C PHE A 32 11.33 -13.54 10.54
N ALA A 33 12.18 -14.21 11.31
CA ALA A 33 13.16 -15.15 10.76
C ALA A 33 12.44 -16.43 10.26
N ARG A 34 11.54 -16.29 9.28
CA ARG A 34 11.26 -17.40 8.39
C ARG A 34 12.59 -17.68 7.71
N LYS A 35 13.19 -18.84 8.00
CA LYS A 35 14.30 -19.39 7.22
C LYS A 35 14.05 -19.02 5.75
N PRO A 36 15.00 -18.42 5.01
CA PRO A 36 14.83 -18.11 3.59
C PRO A 36 14.74 -19.44 2.82
N GLY A 37 13.58 -20.06 2.88
CA GLY A 37 13.16 -21.08 1.95
C GLY A 37 12.56 -20.35 0.76
N ILE A 38 12.91 -20.80 -0.44
CA ILE A 38 12.19 -20.42 -1.64
C ILE A 38 10.72 -20.79 -1.41
N LEU A 39 9.86 -19.78 -1.25
CA LEU A 39 8.42 -20.02 -1.34
C LEU A 39 8.13 -20.45 -2.77
N SER A 40 7.31 -21.48 -2.93
CA SER A 40 6.68 -21.71 -4.23
C SER A 40 5.84 -20.49 -4.63
N GLU A 41 5.62 -20.33 -5.92
CA GLU A 41 4.85 -19.18 -6.44
C GLU A 41 3.44 -19.11 -5.81
N SER A 42 2.82 -20.26 -5.54
CA SER A 42 1.51 -20.35 -4.89
C SER A 42 1.56 -19.88 -3.42
N GLU A 43 2.57 -20.31 -2.67
CA GLU A 43 2.77 -19.86 -1.28
C GLU A 43 3.06 -18.35 -1.23
N LEU A 44 3.89 -17.84 -2.14
CA LEU A 44 4.18 -16.42 -2.24
C LEU A 44 2.91 -15.62 -2.57
N LYS A 45 2.12 -16.08 -3.55
CA LYS A 45 0.82 -15.47 -3.89
C LYS A 45 -0.14 -15.46 -2.70
N ASN A 46 -0.18 -16.53 -1.92
CA ASN A 46 -1.03 -16.59 -0.73
C ASN A 46 -0.58 -15.57 0.33
N VAL A 47 0.73 -15.50 0.62
CA VAL A 47 1.28 -14.50 1.55
C VAL A 47 0.99 -13.08 1.05
N LEU A 48 1.19 -12.81 -0.23
CA LEU A 48 0.93 -11.49 -0.83
C LEU A 48 -0.55 -11.10 -0.73
N LYS A 49 -1.49 -12.05 -0.94
CA LYS A 49 -2.94 -11.80 -0.77
C LYS A 49 -3.31 -11.44 0.68
N GLU A 50 -2.65 -12.03 1.66
CA GLU A 50 -2.94 -11.77 3.08
C GLU A 50 -2.50 -10.38 3.54
N ILE A 51 -1.38 -9.87 3.01
CA ILE A 51 -0.81 -8.58 3.40
C ILE A 51 -1.23 -7.42 2.49
N THR A 52 -1.74 -7.70 1.29
CA THR A 52 -2.21 -6.69 0.34
C THR A 52 -3.68 -6.39 0.56
N VAL A 53 -4.03 -5.11 0.53
CA VAL A 53 -5.40 -4.64 0.63
C VAL A 53 -5.80 -3.85 -0.60
N LYS A 54 -7.10 -3.88 -0.92
CA LYS A 54 -7.73 -3.03 -1.92
C LYS A 54 -8.24 -1.77 -1.26
N VAL A 55 -7.89 -0.62 -1.84
CA VAL A 55 -8.34 0.70 -1.39
C VAL A 55 -9.46 1.17 -2.30
N LEU A 56 -10.64 1.31 -1.71
CA LEU A 56 -11.86 1.75 -2.38
C LEU A 56 -12.08 3.25 -2.17
N VAL A 57 -12.38 3.95 -3.27
CA VAL A 57 -12.80 5.36 -3.32
C VAL A 57 -14.18 5.39 -3.96
N ASP A 58 -15.19 5.92 -3.27
CA ASP A 58 -16.58 5.93 -3.74
C ASP A 58 -17.03 4.57 -4.32
N ASP A 59 -16.77 3.51 -3.55
CA ASP A 59 -17.11 2.12 -3.89
C ASP A 59 -16.35 1.50 -5.07
N LYS A 60 -15.34 2.20 -5.63
CA LYS A 60 -14.52 1.71 -6.75
C LYS A 60 -13.11 1.36 -6.31
N GLU A 61 -12.63 0.17 -6.71
CA GLU A 61 -11.22 -0.23 -6.56
C GLU A 61 -10.33 0.74 -7.34
N THR A 62 -9.61 1.59 -6.61
CA THR A 62 -8.83 2.69 -7.20
C THR A 62 -7.34 2.52 -6.94
N ALA A 63 -6.98 1.80 -5.86
CA ALA A 63 -5.59 1.59 -5.47
C ALA A 63 -5.41 0.36 -4.61
N SER A 64 -4.15 0.06 -4.29
CA SER A 64 -3.74 -0.98 -3.35
C SER A 64 -3.00 -0.39 -2.15
N GLY A 65 -2.83 -1.20 -1.11
CA GLY A 65 -1.97 -0.90 0.03
C GLY A 65 -1.40 -2.16 0.66
N THR A 66 -0.39 -1.99 1.52
CA THR A 66 0.27 -3.08 2.24
C THR A 66 0.09 -2.92 3.74
N ILE A 67 -0.33 -3.97 4.43
CA ILE A 67 -0.40 -4.00 5.89
C ILE A 67 1.03 -4.06 6.44
N ILE A 68 1.40 -3.06 7.24
CA ILE A 68 2.72 -2.98 7.88
C ILE A 68 2.67 -3.14 9.41
N LYS A 69 1.47 -3.08 10.00
CA LYS A 69 1.25 -3.29 11.44
C LYS A 69 -0.18 -3.73 11.71
N LYS A 70 -0.35 -4.62 12.69
CA LYS A 70 -1.63 -4.98 13.30
C LYS A 70 -1.55 -4.74 14.81
N GLN A 71 -2.42 -3.88 15.35
CA GLN A 71 -2.45 -3.56 16.78
C GLN A 71 -3.89 -3.40 17.24
N ASN A 72 -4.30 -4.15 18.28
CA ASN A 72 -5.63 -4.05 18.89
C ASN A 72 -6.80 -4.16 17.88
N GLY A 73 -6.66 -5.00 16.86
CA GLY A 73 -7.68 -5.15 15.80
C GLY A 73 -7.63 -4.09 14.69
N PHE A 74 -6.79 -3.06 14.84
CA PHE A 74 -6.52 -2.05 13.82
C PHE A 74 -5.33 -2.44 12.96
N TYR A 75 -5.39 -2.07 11.68
CA TYR A 75 -4.33 -2.30 10.71
C TYR A 75 -3.76 -0.95 10.25
N THR A 76 -2.43 -0.85 10.23
CA THR A 76 -1.73 0.25 9.56
C THR A 76 -1.43 -0.18 8.13
N VAL A 77 -1.95 0.58 7.18
CA VAL A 77 -1.80 0.32 5.74
C VAL A 77 -0.93 1.40 5.11
N LEU A 78 0.13 0.98 4.44
CA LEU A 78 0.97 1.81 3.59
C LEU A 78 0.36 1.87 2.18
N THR A 79 0.13 3.08 1.66
CA THR A 79 -0.33 3.33 0.30
C THR A 79 0.24 4.64 -0.21
N ASN A 80 0.13 4.90 -1.51
CA ASN A 80 0.64 6.12 -2.12
C ASN A 80 -0.16 7.34 -1.65
N TYR A 81 0.53 8.47 -1.43
CA TYR A 81 -0.10 9.70 -0.96
C TYR A 81 -1.23 10.19 -1.89
N HIS A 82 -1.02 10.13 -3.21
CA HIS A 82 -2.00 10.62 -4.19
C HIS A 82 -3.34 9.86 -4.15
N VAL A 83 -3.37 8.66 -3.58
CA VAL A 83 -4.61 7.89 -3.39
C VAL A 83 -5.54 8.63 -2.42
N ARG A 84 -5.01 9.39 -1.46
CA ARG A 84 -5.79 10.10 -0.43
C ARG A 84 -6.52 11.35 -0.94
N GLY A 85 -6.12 11.89 -2.09
CA GLY A 85 -6.44 13.26 -2.52
C GLY A 85 -7.92 13.60 -2.76
N CYS A 86 -8.83 12.62 -2.78
CA CYS A 86 -10.25 12.85 -3.13
C CYS A 86 -11.27 12.13 -2.20
N LEU A 87 -10.92 11.83 -0.94
CA LEU A 87 -11.71 10.86 -0.15
C LEU A 87 -12.71 11.48 0.85
N LYS A 88 -14.01 11.25 0.63
CA LYS A 88 -15.06 11.34 1.66
C LYS A 88 -15.13 10.09 2.54
N SER A 89 -14.77 8.91 2.03
CA SER A 89 -14.68 7.66 2.78
C SER A 89 -13.71 6.67 2.13
N ILE A 90 -12.87 6.02 2.92
CA ILE A 90 -11.95 4.96 2.47
C ILE A 90 -12.46 3.63 3.00
N ARG A 91 -12.60 2.62 2.14
CA ARG A 91 -12.84 1.24 2.56
C ARG A 91 -11.70 0.34 2.14
N ILE A 92 -11.35 -0.57 3.03
CA ILE A 92 -10.24 -1.49 2.87
C ILE A 92 -10.84 -2.88 2.78
N ASN A 93 -10.68 -3.53 1.62
CA ASN A 93 -11.10 -4.92 1.44
C ASN A 93 -9.90 -5.85 1.33
N ARG A 94 -10.06 -7.07 1.83
CA ARG A 94 -9.08 -8.16 1.65
C ARG A 94 -9.74 -9.24 0.82
N ASP A 95 -9.01 -9.76 -0.16
CA ASP A 95 -9.45 -10.96 -0.83
C ASP A 95 -9.35 -12.14 0.16
N PRO A 96 -10.32 -13.07 0.16
CA PRO A 96 -10.26 -14.23 1.03
C PRO A 96 -9.03 -15.07 0.69
N PRO A 97 -8.40 -15.73 1.69
CA PRO A 97 -7.35 -16.69 1.42
C PRO A 97 -7.88 -17.79 0.48
N ASN A 98 -7.04 -18.25 -0.43
CA ASN A 98 -7.37 -19.39 -1.28
C ASN A 98 -7.70 -20.60 -0.39
N PRO A 99 -8.76 -21.38 -0.68
CA PRO A 99 -9.02 -22.61 0.04
C PRO A 99 -7.82 -23.56 -0.07
N PRO A 100 -7.53 -24.35 0.98
CA PRO A 100 -6.53 -25.41 0.88
C PRO A 100 -6.95 -26.39 -0.22
N LEU A 101 -6.00 -26.74 -1.09
CA LEU A 101 -6.16 -27.78 -2.12
C LEU A 101 -6.40 -29.15 -1.51
#